data_AF-A0A349VHG6-F1
#
_entry.id   AF-A0A349VHG6-F1
#
_cell.length_a   1.000
_cell.length_b   1.000
_cell.length_c   1.000
_cell.angle_alpha   90.00
_cell.angle_beta   90.00
_cell.angle_gamma   90.00
#
_symmetry.space_group_name_H-M   'P 1'
#
loop_
_entity.id
_entity.type
_entity.pdbx_description
1 polymer ?
#
loop_
_entity_poly.entity_id
_entity_poly.type
_entity_poly.pdbx_seq_one_letter_code
_entity_poly.pdbx_strand_id
1 'polypeptide(L)' 'MTQPWIEGRFEENMVLTTVEQAINWARQSSIWPMTFGLACCAIEMMAAGASRYDMDRFGAGAFRATPRQAD' A
#
# COMPACT_ATOMS: atom_id res chain seq x y z
N MET A 1 7.12 -0.64 -8.38
CA MET A 1 8.08 -1.71 -8.02
C MET A 1 7.35 -2.89 -7.37
N THR A 2 6.34 -3.44 -8.04
CA THR A 2 5.94 -4.84 -7.87
C THR A 2 5.79 -5.32 -9.30
N GLN A 3 6.65 -6.22 -9.76
CA GLN A 3 6.47 -6.84 -11.07
C GLN A 3 5.20 -7.68 -10.98
N PRO A 4 4.11 -7.33 -11.69
CA PRO A 4 2.97 -8.22 -11.79
C PRO A 4 3.46 -9.50 -12.48
N TRP A 5 3.05 -10.67 -12.03
CA TRP A 5 3.36 -11.93 -12.72
C TRP A 5 2.73 -12.02 -14.13
N ILE A 6 1.95 -11.01 -14.53
CA ILE A 6 1.22 -10.93 -15.80
C ILE A 6 1.99 -10.09 -16.82
N GLU A 7 2.75 -9.09 -16.37
CA GLU A 7 3.48 -8.14 -17.21
C GLU A 7 4.48 -8.88 -18.12
N GLY A 8 4.30 -8.76 -19.43
CA GLY A 8 5.15 -9.39 -20.45
C GLY A 8 4.97 -10.91 -20.64
N ARG A 9 3.99 -11.55 -19.97
CA ARG A 9 3.71 -12.99 -20.13
C ARG A 9 2.63 -13.29 -21.18
N PHE A 10 1.87 -12.28 -21.59
CA PHE A 10 0.75 -12.39 -22.55
C PHE A 10 0.77 -11.20 -23.53
N GLU A 11 0.13 -11.36 -24.70
CA GLU A 11 -0.10 -10.25 -25.62
C GLU A 11 -1.04 -9.22 -24.98
N GLU A 12 -0.67 -7.93 -25.05
CA GLU A 12 -1.44 -6.83 -24.46
C GLU A 12 -2.81 -6.71 -25.12
N ASN A 13 -3.81 -7.29 -24.44
CA ASN A 13 -5.21 -7.23 -24.84
C ASN A 13 -5.98 -6.31 -23.89
N MET A 14 -7.06 -5.67 -24.38
CA MET A 14 -7.89 -4.74 -23.59
C MET A 14 -8.38 -5.33 -22.24
N VAL A 15 -8.60 -6.65 -22.21
CA VAL A 15 -9.03 -7.37 -21.00
C VAL A 15 -7.88 -7.53 -19.99
N LEU A 16 -6.64 -7.72 -20.45
CA LEU A 16 -5.50 -7.87 -19.54
C LEU A 16 -5.11 -6.54 -18.92
N THR A 17 -5.10 -5.46 -19.70
CA THR A 17 -4.78 -4.12 -19.19
C THR A 17 -5.79 -3.64 -18.15
N THR A 18 -7.08 -3.95 -18.32
CA THR A 18 -8.12 -3.62 -17.32
C THR A 18 -7.96 -4.42 -16.02
N VAL A 19 -7.62 -5.71 -16.11
CA VAL A 19 -7.33 -6.55 -14.93
C VAL A 19 -6.08 -6.06 -14.20
N GLU A 20 -5.02 -5.71 -14.93
CA GLU A 20 -3.79 -5.17 -14.34
C GLU A 20 -4.06 -3.82 -13.64
N GLN A 21 -4.83 -2.94 -14.26
CA GLN A 21 -5.25 -1.68 -13.65
C GLN A 21 -6.03 -1.92 -12.36
N ALA A 22 -6.97 -2.87 -12.34
CA ALA A 22 -7.75 -3.19 -11.15
C ALA A 22 -6.86 -3.74 -10.01
N ILE A 23 -5.92 -4.63 -10.31
CA ILE A 23 -5.00 -5.20 -9.30
C ILE A 23 -4.05 -4.12 -8.77
N ASN A 24 -3.51 -3.27 -9.64
CA ASN A 24 -2.62 -2.19 -9.23
C ASN A 24 -3.35 -1.14 -8.38
N TRP A 25 -4.60 -0.83 -8.74
CA TRP A 25 -5.47 0.02 -7.92
C TRP A 25 -5.73 -0.59 -6.54
N ALA A 26 -6.02 -1.90 -6.47
CA ALA A 26 -6.23 -2.60 -5.21
C ALA A 26 -4.99 -2.50 -4.30
N ARG A 27 -3.78 -2.78 -4.81
CA ARG A 27 -2.55 -2.67 -4.01
C ARG A 27 -2.27 -1.25 -3.53
N GLN A 28 -2.48 -0.24 -4.39
CA GLN A 28 -2.20 1.15 -4.04
C GLN A 28 -3.23 1.72 -3.03
N SER A 29 -4.47 1.26 -3.09
CA SER A 29 -5.56 1.77 -2.24
C SER A 29 -5.67 1.07 -0.87
N SER A 30 -4.87 0.03 -0.60
CA SER A 30 -4.95 -0.74 0.65
C SER A 30 -3.56 -1.08 1.21
N ILE A 31 -2.64 -0.13 1.19
CA ILE A 31 -1.30 -0.35 1.74
C ILE A 31 -1.36 -0.45 3.26
N TRP A 32 -0.69 -1.43 3.88
CA TRP A 32 -0.72 -1.59 5.34
C TRP A 32 0.66 -1.27 5.93
N PRO A 33 0.89 -0.05 6.43
CA PRO A 33 2.21 0.38 6.87
C PRO A 33 2.65 -0.38 8.12
N MET A 34 3.95 -0.68 8.16
CA MET A 34 4.56 -1.24 9.36
C MET A 34 4.88 -0.13 10.37
N THR A 35 4.46 -0.30 11.62
CA THR A 35 4.85 0.61 12.70
C THR A 35 6.32 0.40 13.08
N PHE A 36 7.21 1.12 12.42
CA PHE A 36 8.65 1.02 12.66
C PHE A 36 9.27 2.39 13.01
N GLY A 37 9.29 2.69 14.30
CA GLY A 37 9.87 3.93 14.83
C GLY A 37 11.24 3.71 15.44
N LEU A 38 12.28 4.30 14.85
CA LEU A 38 13.65 4.24 15.38
C LEU A 38 14.07 5.51 16.13
N ALA A 39 13.58 6.67 15.70
CA ALA A 39 14.02 7.98 16.17
C ALA A 39 12.88 9.00 16.10
N CYS A 40 13.19 10.29 15.97
CA CYS A 40 12.23 11.38 15.94
C CYS A 40 11.17 11.28 14.82
N CYS A 41 11.49 10.72 13.65
CA CYS A 41 10.49 10.56 12.59
C CYS A 41 9.31 9.64 12.99
N ALA A 42 9.46 8.86 14.07
CA ALA A 42 8.38 8.05 14.61
C ALA A 42 7.21 8.91 15.12
N ILE A 43 7.48 10.07 15.74
CA ILE A 43 6.42 10.95 16.26
C ILE A 43 5.64 11.62 15.13
N GLU A 44 6.30 11.91 14.02
CA GLU A 44 5.67 12.43 12.80
C GLU A 44 4.80 11.37 12.15
N MET A 45 5.28 10.11 12.10
CA MET A 45 4.49 8.97 11.63
C MET A 45 3.21 8.76 12.46
N MET A 46 3.29 8.84 13.78
CA MET A 46 2.13 8.71 14.68
C MET A 46 1.15 9.87 14.51
N ALA A 47 1.64 11.09 14.37
CA ALA A 47 0.81 12.27 14.12
C ALA A 47 0.09 12.19 12.77
N ALA A 48 0.73 11.60 11.76
CA ALA A 48 0.18 11.36 10.43
C ALA A 48 -0.83 10.18 10.37
N GLY A 49 -0.97 9.41 11.45
CA GLY A 49 -2.04 8.41 11.62
C GLY A 49 -3.15 8.86 12.59
N ALA A 50 -3.06 10.07 13.14
CA ALA A 50 -4.00 10.58 14.13
C ALA A 50 -5.15 11.39 13.47
N SER A 51 -6.14 11.80 14.26
CA SER A 51 -7.36 12.47 13.74
C SER A 51 -7.12 13.72 12.89
N ARG A 52 -5.99 14.42 13.09
CA ARG A 52 -5.66 15.65 12.37
C ARG A 52 -5.17 15.38 10.95
N TYR A 53 -4.41 14.31 10.79
CA TYR A 53 -3.84 13.85 9.53
C TYR A 53 -4.14 12.36 9.48
N ASP A 54 -5.26 12.01 8.87
CA ASP A 54 -5.78 10.64 8.89
C ASP A 54 -5.30 9.87 7.66
N MET A 55 -4.22 9.08 7.85
CA MET A 55 -3.72 8.16 6.82
C MET A 55 -4.71 7.05 6.44
N ASP A 56 -5.74 6.77 7.25
CA ASP A 56 -6.75 5.76 6.93
C ASP A 56 -7.59 6.15 5.70
N ARG A 57 -7.66 7.45 5.38
CA ARG A 57 -8.30 7.94 4.16
C ARG A 57 -7.69 7.41 2.87
N PHE A 58 -6.42 7.01 2.91
CA PHE A 58 -5.71 6.42 1.78
C PHE A 58 -5.65 4.88 1.85
N GLY A 59 -6.38 4.26 2.78
CA GLY A 59 -6.33 2.83 3.07
C GLY A 59 -5.10 2.40 3.86
N ALA A 60 -4.37 3.37 4.43
CA ALA A 60 -3.11 3.18 5.15
C ALA A 60 -3.23 3.30 6.68
N GLY A 61 -4.45 3.25 7.23
CA GLY A 61 -4.66 3.41 8.68
C GLY A 61 -4.42 2.13 9.47
N ALA A 62 -4.41 0.97 8.80
CA ALA A 62 -4.11 -0.32 9.41
C ALA A 62 -2.60 -0.50 9.65
N PHE A 63 -2.09 0.21 10.64
CA PHE A 63 -0.73 0.06 11.12
C PHE A 63 -0.51 -1.32 11.74
N ARG A 64 0.31 -2.16 11.09
CA ARG A 64 0.61 -3.52 11.56
C ARG A 64 1.95 -3.53 12.28
N ALA A 65 1.97 -4.10 13.49
CA ALA A 65 3.18 -4.25 14.29
C ALA A 65 4.03 -5.47 13.89
N THR A 66 3.55 -6.30 12.96
CA THR A 66 4.26 -7.51 12.53
C THR A 66 4.70 -7.41 11.07
N PRO A 67 5.96 -7.78 10.74
CA PRO A 67 6.46 -7.70 9.38
C PRO A 67 5.74 -8.56 8.34
N ARG A 68 5.04 -9.61 8.78
CA ARG A 68 4.33 -10.54 7.88
C ARG A 68 2.96 -10.01 7.45
N GLN A 69 2.38 -9.12 8.26
CA GLN A 69 1.04 -8.59 8.00
C GLN A 69 1.07 -7.23 7.30
N ALA A 70 2.20 -6.52 7.37
CA ALA A 70 2.42 -5.31 6.58
C ALA A 70 2.82 -5.66 5.15
N ASP A 71 2.45 -4.79 4.21
CA ASP A 71 2.83 -4.87 2.79
C ASP A 71 4.01 -3.92 2.51
#